data_AF-A0A517Q568-F1
#
_entry.id   AF-A0A517Q568-F1
#
_cell.length_a   1.000
_cell.length_b   1.000
_cell.length_c   1.000
_cell.angle_alpha   90.00
_cell.angle_beta   90.00
_cell.angle_gamma   90.00
#
_symmetry.space_group_name_H-M   'P 1'
#
loop_
_entity.id
_entity.type
_entity.pdbx_description
1 polymer ?
#
loop_
_entity_poly.entity_id
_entity_poly.type
_entity_poly.pdbx_seq_one_letter_code
_entity_poly.pdbx_strand_id
1 'polypeptide(L)'
;MLGRLEDKTDPLVEAVISDPRWVLEDELMVQVLGFTLYGYAFALGRIICLMDVEDINASVAGQLAALGVGPKYAQGLAEAAFEHFINEEDQSVHSQLVNIGHSHIASEDLSECVESIFQNTETLREHMQ
;
A
#
# COMPACT_ATOMS: atom_id res chain seq x y z
N MET A 1 -4.50 -24.21 -5.33
CA MET A 1 -3.39 -23.73 -4.51
C MET A 1 -3.51 -22.22 -4.55
N LEU A 2 -3.98 -21.59 -3.48
CA LEU A 2 -4.01 -20.13 -3.42
C LEU A 2 -2.54 -19.67 -3.47
N GLY A 3 -2.19 -18.85 -4.46
CA GLY A 3 -0.84 -18.28 -4.57
C GLY A 3 -0.51 -17.45 -3.34
N ARG A 4 0.78 -17.19 -3.12
CA ARG A 4 1.21 -16.29 -2.04
C ARG A 4 0.62 -14.90 -2.28
N LEU A 5 0.37 -14.14 -1.22
CA LEU A 5 -0.17 -12.78 -1.37
C LEU A 5 0.80 -11.91 -2.19
N GLU A 6 2.09 -12.12 -1.98
CA GLU A 6 3.18 -11.47 -2.70
C GLU A 6 3.12 -11.75 -4.21
N ASP A 7 2.73 -12.95 -4.65
CA ASP A 7 2.55 -13.26 -6.09
C ASP A 7 1.53 -12.32 -6.77
N LYS A 8 0.66 -11.68 -5.99
CA LYS A 8 -0.37 -10.75 -6.46
C LYS A 8 -0.02 -9.29 -6.21
N THR A 9 0.71 -8.99 -5.15
CA THR A 9 1.07 -7.60 -4.78
C THR A 9 2.41 -7.16 -5.36
N ASP A 10 3.33 -8.08 -5.63
CA ASP A 10 4.65 -7.77 -6.23
C ASP A 10 4.54 -7.01 -7.55
N PRO A 11 3.62 -7.30 -8.49
CA PRO A 11 3.48 -6.52 -9.72
C PRO A 11 3.20 -5.03 -9.48
N LEU A 12 2.43 -4.67 -8.44
CA LEU A 12 2.20 -3.28 -8.08
C LEU A 12 3.49 -2.63 -7.59
N VAL A 13 4.18 -3.32 -6.67
CA VAL A 13 5.42 -2.82 -6.06
C VAL A 13 6.50 -2.65 -7.12
N GLU A 14 6.70 -3.65 -7.98
CA GLU A 14 7.66 -3.64 -9.09
C GLU A 14 7.39 -2.49 -10.05
N ALA A 15 6.12 -2.26 -10.41
CA ALA A 15 5.74 -1.17 -11.31
C ALA A 15 6.05 0.22 -10.69
N VAL A 16 5.77 0.40 -9.40
CA VAL A 16 6.07 1.65 -8.69
C VAL A 16 7.58 1.88 -8.61
N ILE A 17 8.36 0.91 -8.14
CA ILE A 17 9.80 1.10 -7.92
C ILE A 17 10.61 1.18 -9.22
N SER A 18 10.03 0.72 -10.33
CA SER A 18 10.63 0.85 -11.67
C SER A 18 10.29 2.17 -12.36
N ASP A 19 9.32 2.94 -11.84
CA ASP A 19 8.97 4.25 -12.38
C ASP A 19 10.06 5.28 -12.03
N PRO A 20 10.50 6.12 -12.99
CA PRO A 20 11.56 7.10 -12.74
C PRO A 20 11.21 8.17 -11.70
N ARG A 21 9.93 8.32 -11.33
CA ARG A 21 9.48 9.21 -10.26
C ARG A 21 9.75 8.64 -8.86
N TRP A 22 9.99 7.33 -8.72
CA TRP A 22 10.21 6.70 -7.43
C TRP A 22 11.50 7.17 -6.75
N VAL A 23 11.40 7.57 -5.48
CA VAL A 23 12.52 7.98 -4.65
C VAL A 23 12.33 7.38 -3.26
N LEU A 24 13.16 6.39 -2.89
CA LEU A 24 13.05 5.69 -1.61
C LEU A 24 13.27 6.65 -0.41
N GLU A 25 14.12 7.65 -0.58
CA GLU A 25 14.41 8.65 0.46
C GLU A 25 13.27 9.65 0.67
N ASP A 26 12.27 9.69 -0.20
CA ASP A 26 11.06 10.49 -0.01
C ASP A 26 10.09 9.75 0.92
N GLU A 27 10.10 10.14 2.20
CA GLU A 27 9.25 9.53 3.22
C GLU A 27 7.75 9.64 2.88
N LEU A 28 7.30 10.74 2.28
CA LEU A 28 5.90 10.90 1.91
C LEU A 28 5.53 9.90 0.82
N MET A 29 6.40 9.69 -0.17
CA MET A 29 6.18 8.70 -1.23
C MET A 29 6.13 7.27 -0.68
N VAL A 30 7.00 6.95 0.29
CA VAL A 30 6.97 5.65 0.99
C VAL A 30 5.67 5.46 1.76
N GLN A 31 5.18 6.50 2.44
CA GLN A 31 3.89 6.45 3.15
C GLN A 31 2.72 6.24 2.18
N VAL A 32 2.67 7.00 1.08
CA VAL A 32 1.62 6.86 0.07
C VAL A 32 1.62 5.46 -0.53
N LEU A 33 2.77 4.94 -0.93
CA LEU A 33 2.90 3.55 -1.37
C LEU A 33 2.44 2.58 -0.27
N GLY A 34 2.88 2.77 0.97
CA GLY A 34 2.56 1.85 2.07
C GLY A 34 1.05 1.75 2.37
N PHE A 35 0.35 2.89 2.47
CA PHE A 35 -1.10 2.89 2.67
C PHE A 35 -1.86 2.29 1.48
N THR A 36 -1.49 2.65 0.25
CA THR A 36 -2.14 2.12 -0.95
C THR A 36 -1.86 0.63 -1.14
N LEU A 37 -0.61 0.18 -0.98
CA LEU A 37 -0.25 -1.23 -1.01
C LEU A 37 -1.01 -2.02 0.05
N TYR A 38 -1.12 -1.48 1.27
CA TYR A 38 -1.86 -2.13 2.35
C TYR A 38 -3.31 -2.38 1.96
N GLY A 39 -4.01 -1.38 1.41
CA GLY A 39 -5.40 -1.55 0.97
C GLY A 39 -5.58 -2.63 -0.10
N TYR A 40 -4.68 -2.64 -1.08
CA TYR A 40 -4.70 -3.64 -2.15
C TYR A 40 -4.42 -5.05 -1.61
N ALA A 41 -3.38 -5.18 -0.79
CA ALA A 41 -3.01 -6.43 -0.13
C ALA A 41 -4.10 -6.93 0.82
N PHE A 42 -4.77 -6.04 1.55
CA PHE A 42 -5.87 -6.39 2.44
C PHE A 42 -7.06 -6.96 1.67
N ALA A 43 -7.45 -6.30 0.58
CA ALA A 43 -8.54 -6.76 -0.26
C ALA A 43 -8.25 -8.15 -0.83
N LEU A 44 -7.07 -8.34 -1.44
CA LEU A 44 -6.63 -9.63 -1.97
C LEU A 44 -6.49 -10.70 -0.88
N GLY A 45 -5.85 -10.35 0.23
CA GLY A 45 -5.60 -11.23 1.36
C GLY A 45 -6.89 -11.77 1.95
N ARG A 46 -7.87 -10.89 2.22
CA ARG A 46 -9.14 -11.27 2.85
C ARG A 46 -10.10 -11.96 1.88
N ILE A 47 -10.22 -11.47 0.64
CA ILE A 47 -11.27 -11.92 -0.29
C ILE A 47 -10.79 -13.08 -1.17
N ILE A 48 -9.53 -13.07 -1.60
CA ILE A 48 -8.99 -14.07 -2.53
C ILE A 48 -8.19 -15.14 -1.79
N CYS A 49 -7.29 -14.73 -0.90
CA CYS A 49 -6.36 -15.66 -0.22
C CYS A 49 -6.90 -16.20 1.12
N LEU A 50 -8.01 -15.64 1.63
CA LEU A 50 -8.63 -16.01 2.92
C LEU A 50 -7.66 -15.97 4.11
N MET A 51 -6.78 -14.97 4.13
CA MET A 51 -5.75 -14.79 5.15
C MET A 51 -6.26 -14.03 6.38
N ASP A 52 -5.62 -14.25 7.51
CA ASP A 52 -5.81 -13.44 8.71
C ASP A 52 -5.11 -12.08 8.57
N VAL A 53 -5.58 -11.09 9.33
CA VAL A 53 -5.10 -9.70 9.24
C VAL A 53 -3.62 -9.64 9.62
N GLU A 54 -3.22 -10.40 10.63
CA GLU A 54 -1.85 -10.48 11.12
C GLU A 54 -0.88 -10.93 10.00
N ASP A 55 -1.28 -11.91 9.19
CA ASP A 55 -0.47 -12.41 8.08
C ASP A 55 -0.39 -11.39 6.94
N ILE A 56 -1.47 -10.66 6.67
CA ILE A 56 -1.50 -9.57 5.68
C ILE A 56 -0.56 -8.44 6.13
N ASN A 57 -0.66 -8.01 7.40
CA ASN A 57 0.19 -6.98 7.97
C ASN A 57 1.66 -7.37 7.89
N ALA A 58 1.99 -8.62 8.25
CA ALA A 58 3.34 -9.14 8.16
C ALA A 58 3.86 -9.18 6.71
N SER A 59 3.01 -9.56 5.76
CA SER A 59 3.35 -9.58 4.32
C SER A 59 3.67 -8.17 3.81
N VAL A 60 2.81 -7.19 4.07
CA VAL A 60 2.99 -5.81 3.63
C VAL A 60 4.24 -5.19 4.28
N ALA A 61 4.42 -5.38 5.59
CA ALA A 61 5.61 -4.91 6.29
C ALA A 61 6.90 -5.56 5.74
N GLY A 62 6.84 -6.85 5.38
CA GLY A 62 7.94 -7.57 4.74
C GLY A 62 8.30 -7.00 3.36
N GLN A 63 7.30 -6.72 2.53
CA GLN A 63 7.50 -6.11 1.21
C GLN A 63 8.13 -4.71 1.33
N LEU A 64 7.59 -3.86 2.21
CA LEU A 64 8.16 -2.53 2.48
C LEU A 64 9.61 -2.62 2.99
N ALA A 65 9.89 -3.54 3.91
CA ALA A 65 11.25 -3.74 4.41
C ALA A 65 12.22 -4.22 3.32
N ALA A 66 11.74 -5.03 2.37
CA ALA A 66 12.54 -5.48 1.23
C ALA A 66 12.92 -4.33 0.28
N LEU A 67 12.16 -3.23 0.27
CA LEU A 67 12.50 -2.00 -0.47
C LEU A 67 13.61 -1.18 0.21
N GLY A 68 14.02 -1.54 1.42
CA GLY A 68 15.00 -0.79 2.22
C GLY A 68 14.38 0.10 3.30
N VAL A 69 13.05 0.05 3.48
CA VAL A 69 12.37 0.72 4.59
C VAL A 69 12.78 0.05 5.91
N GLY A 70 13.06 0.84 6.95
CA GLY A 70 13.42 0.31 8.27
C GLY A 70 12.36 -0.66 8.80
N PRO A 71 12.69 -1.89 9.23
CA PRO A 71 11.69 -2.92 9.55
C PRO A 71 10.65 -2.50 10.59
N LYS A 72 11.06 -1.74 11.62
CA LYS A 72 10.13 -1.20 12.64
C LYS A 72 9.17 -0.17 12.05
N TYR A 73 9.64 0.64 11.11
CA TYR A 73 8.81 1.64 10.45
C TYR A 73 7.82 0.96 9.49
N ALA A 74 8.28 -0.01 8.70
CA ALA A 74 7.42 -0.82 7.84
C ALA A 74 6.30 -1.52 8.62
N GLN A 75 6.61 -2.08 9.78
CA GLN A 75 5.63 -2.68 10.67
C GLN A 75 4.61 -1.63 11.19
N GLY A 76 5.10 -0.52 11.73
CA GLY A 76 4.22 0.55 12.24
C GLY A 76 3.34 1.16 11.15
N LEU A 77 3.82 1.23 9.90
CA LEU A 77 3.04 1.73 8.77
C LEU A 77 1.91 0.78 8.40
N ALA A 78 2.15 -0.53 8.39
CA ALA A 78 1.10 -1.53 8.16
C ALA A 78 0.05 -1.53 9.28
N GLU A 79 0.49 -1.42 10.54
CA GLU A 79 -0.40 -1.30 11.70
C GLU A 79 -1.27 -0.03 11.62
N ALA A 80 -0.66 1.13 11.31
CA ALA A 80 -1.39 2.37 11.13
C ALA A 80 -2.39 2.32 9.96
N ALA A 81 -2.01 1.69 8.84
CA ALA A 81 -2.88 1.50 7.70
C ALA A 81 -4.11 0.65 8.04
N PHE A 82 -3.92 -0.41 8.84
CA PHE A 82 -5.03 -1.21 9.37
C PHE A 82 -5.97 -0.35 10.23
N GLU A 83 -5.43 0.37 11.22
CA GLU A 83 -6.22 1.19 12.14
C GLU A 83 -7.06 2.25 11.42
N HIS A 84 -6.45 2.95 10.46
CA HIS A 84 -7.14 3.93 9.61
C HIS A 84 -8.22 3.30 8.73
N PHE A 85 -8.05 2.04 8.33
CA PHE A 85 -9.00 1.37 7.44
C PHE A 85 -10.23 0.80 8.17
N ILE A 86 -10.04 0.23 9.36
CA ILE A 86 -11.16 -0.37 10.12
C ILE A 86 -12.05 0.65 10.81
N ASN A 87 -11.56 1.88 10.98
CA ASN A 87 -12.35 2.95 11.56
C ASN A 87 -13.24 3.60 10.48
N GLU A 88 -14.51 3.19 10.42
CA GLU A 88 -15.47 3.69 9.42
C GLU A 88 -15.71 5.22 9.49
N GLU A 89 -15.44 5.85 10.64
CA GLU A 89 -15.57 7.30 10.82
C GLU A 89 -14.32 8.07 10.34
N ASP A 90 -13.25 7.35 9.97
CA ASP A 90 -11.99 7.95 9.55
C ASP A 90 -12.06 8.49 8.12
N GLN A 91 -12.06 9.82 8.01
CA GLN A 91 -12.06 10.58 6.75
C GLN A 91 -10.67 11.13 6.41
N SER A 92 -9.62 10.69 7.12
CA SER A 92 -8.25 11.13 6.88
C SER A 92 -7.74 10.73 5.49
N VAL A 93 -6.70 11.44 5.05
CA VAL A 93 -5.96 11.10 3.83
C VAL A 93 -5.45 9.66 3.89
N HIS A 94 -4.98 9.18 5.05
CA HIS A 94 -4.47 7.81 5.17
C HIS A 94 -5.58 6.77 4.89
N SER A 95 -6.77 6.95 5.47
CA SER A 95 -7.94 6.11 5.17
C SER A 95 -8.28 6.15 3.66
N GLN A 96 -8.23 7.32 3.03
CA GLN A 96 -8.47 7.45 1.59
C GLN A 96 -7.43 6.70 0.74
N LEU A 97 -6.14 6.79 1.09
CA LEU A 97 -5.06 6.07 0.40
C LEU A 97 -5.22 4.55 0.49
N VAL A 98 -5.62 4.04 1.65
CA VAL A 98 -5.95 2.61 1.81
C VAL A 98 -7.15 2.23 0.95
N ASN A 99 -8.22 3.05 0.96
CA ASN A 99 -9.40 2.79 0.15
C ASN A 99 -9.12 2.79 -1.36
N ILE A 100 -8.21 3.64 -1.84
CA ILE A 100 -7.75 3.61 -3.24
C ILE A 100 -7.18 2.24 -3.58
N GLY A 101 -6.19 1.77 -2.79
CA GLY A 101 -5.59 0.45 -3.01
C GLY A 101 -6.62 -0.68 -2.95
N HIS A 102 -7.50 -0.65 -1.95
CA HIS A 102 -8.56 -1.63 -1.78
C HIS A 102 -9.50 -1.72 -2.99
N SER A 103 -9.79 -0.59 -3.64
CA SER A 103 -10.67 -0.54 -4.81
C SER A 103 -10.13 -1.27 -6.05
N HIS A 104 -8.82 -1.50 -6.12
CA HIS A 104 -8.15 -2.15 -7.25
C HIS A 104 -8.12 -3.69 -7.20
N ILE A 105 -8.78 -4.33 -6.23
CA ILE A 105 -8.76 -5.80 -6.07
C ILE A 105 -9.10 -6.59 -7.36
N ALA A 106 -10.02 -6.07 -8.18
CA ALA A 106 -10.48 -6.71 -9.40
C ALA A 106 -9.81 -6.15 -10.67
N SER A 107 -8.85 -5.24 -10.53
CA SER A 107 -8.16 -4.63 -11.66
C SER A 107 -7.21 -5.64 -12.31
N GLU A 108 -7.37 -5.86 -13.62
CA GLU A 108 -6.41 -6.61 -14.44
C GLU A 108 -5.21 -5.73 -14.85
N ASP A 109 -5.39 -4.41 -14.85
CA ASP A 109 -4.38 -3.40 -15.12
C ASP A 109 -4.20 -2.50 -13.89
N LEU A 110 -2.96 -2.43 -13.38
CA LEU A 110 -2.61 -1.66 -12.20
C LEU A 110 -2.09 -0.25 -12.52
N SER A 111 -2.06 0.14 -13.80
CA SER A 111 -1.52 1.44 -14.24
C SER A 111 -2.19 2.62 -13.52
N GLU A 112 -3.51 2.58 -13.31
CA GLU A 112 -4.23 3.62 -12.56
C GLU A 112 -3.83 3.65 -11.08
N CYS A 113 -3.63 2.48 -10.46
CA CYS A 113 -3.20 2.39 -9.07
C CYS A 113 -1.78 2.95 -8.91
N VAL A 114 -0.86 2.59 -9.81
CA VAL A 114 0.52 3.10 -9.85
C VAL A 114 0.51 4.62 -10.01
N GLU A 115 -0.25 5.15 -10.97
CA GLU A 115 -0.33 6.59 -11.21
C GLU A 115 -0.91 7.34 -9.99
N SER A 116 -1.90 6.76 -9.30
CA SER A 116 -2.48 7.35 -8.10
C SER A 116 -1.46 7.56 -6.98
N ILE A 117 -0.45 6.68 -6.86
CA ILE A 117 0.60 6.81 -5.84
C ILE A 117 1.42 8.08 -6.10
N PHE A 118 1.84 8.31 -7.34
CA PHE A 118 2.60 9.50 -7.69
C PHE A 118 1.77 10.77 -7.60
N GLN A 119 0.54 10.76 -8.13
CA GLN A 119 -0.34 11.93 -8.09
C GLN A 119 -0.71 12.34 -6.65
N ASN A 120 -1.02 11.37 -5.79
CA ASN A 120 -1.32 11.67 -4.39
C ASN A 120 -0.07 12.14 -3.63
N THR A 121 1.11 11.62 -3.95
CA THR A 121 2.36 12.10 -3.36
C THR A 121 2.57 13.59 -3.67
N GLU A 122 2.47 13.98 -4.94
CA GLU A 122 2.60 15.39 -5.34
C GLU A 122 1.50 16.26 -4.72
N THR A 123 0.25 15.81 -4.79
CA THR A 123 -0.90 16.55 -4.26
C THR A 123 -0.72 16.81 -2.77
N LEU A 124 -0.34 15.81 -1.98
CA LEU A 124 -0.11 15.97 -0.55
C LEU A 124 1.07 16.89 -0.27
N ARG A 125 2.15 16.77 -1.05
CA ARG A 125 3.31 17.64 -0.93
C ARG A 125 2.95 19.11 -1.13
N GLU A 126 2.11 19.43 -2.11
CA GLU A 126 1.62 20.79 -2.36
C GLU A 126 0.78 21.34 -1.19
N HIS A 127 -0.02 20.50 -0.53
CA HIS A 127 -0.87 20.92 0.60
C HIS A 127 -0.10 21.08 1.93
N MET A 128 1.14 20.60 2.00
CA MET A 128 2.02 20.73 3.17
C MET A 128 2.91 21.99 3.13
N GLN A 129 2.96 22.70 2.01
CA GLN A 129 3.70 23.95 1.82
C GLN A 129 2.85 25.19 2.13
#